data_AF-A0A7T7I484-F1
#
_entry.id   AF-A0A7T7I484-F1
#
_cell.length_a   1.000
_cell.length_b   1.000
_cell.length_c   1.000
_cell.angle_alpha   90.00
_cell.angle_beta   90.00
_cell.angle_gamma   90.00
#
_symmetry.space_group_name_H-M   'P 1'
#
loop_
_entity.id
_entity.type
_entity.pdbx_description
1 polymer ?
#
loop_
_entity_poly.entity_id
_entity_poly.type
_entity_poly.pdbx_seq_one_letter_code
_entity_poly.pdbx_strand_id
1 'polypeptide(L)'
;MKKSVLTRYRVMAYVTGVLLVLLVLGMIGKYVLDLDGAADFTRVVSVAHGWLYVVYLVFAFDLGSKAKWPVPKLLWVLLAGTVPTAAFFVERKVSRELESKVTEDAGAVAKA
;
A
#
# COMPACT_ATOMS: atom_id res chain seq x y z
N MET A 1 -6.08 -18.82 -3.24
CA MET A 1 -5.61 -17.80 -2.25
C MET A 1 -6.79 -17.33 -1.40
N LYS A 2 -6.71 -17.34 -0.05
CA LYS A 2 -7.87 -16.99 0.80
C LYS A 2 -8.19 -15.49 0.69
N LYS A 3 -9.46 -15.13 0.48
CA LYS A 3 -9.94 -13.72 0.39
C LYS A 3 -9.43 -12.82 1.53
N SER A 4 -9.30 -13.38 2.73
CA SER A 4 -8.75 -12.72 3.92
C SER A 4 -7.35 -12.10 3.74
N VAL A 5 -6.48 -12.70 2.90
CA VAL A 5 -5.12 -12.19 2.66
C VAL A 5 -5.17 -10.93 1.79
N LEU A 6 -6.06 -10.89 0.78
CA LEU A 6 -6.29 -9.71 -0.04
C LEU A 6 -6.81 -8.53 0.78
N THR A 7 -7.78 -8.79 1.66
CA THR A 7 -8.39 -7.72 2.46
C THR A 7 -7.37 -7.07 3.39
N ARG A 8 -6.47 -7.86 4.01
CA ARG A 8 -5.40 -7.35 4.87
C ARG A 8 -4.40 -6.48 4.11
N TYR A 9 -3.97 -6.95 2.93
CA TYR A 9 -3.09 -6.16 2.06
C TYR A 9 -3.75 -4.84 1.64
N ARG A 10 -5.02 -4.87 1.23
CA ARG A 10 -5.77 -3.66 0.83
C ARG A 10 -5.88 -2.65 1.96
N VAL A 11 -6.22 -3.09 3.16
CA VAL A 11 -6.31 -2.21 4.33
C VAL A 11 -4.94 -1.58 4.62
N MET A 12 -3.87 -2.38 4.65
CA MET A 12 -2.52 -1.85 4.90
C MET A 12 -2.09 -0.84 3.84
N ALA A 13 -2.34 -1.12 2.56
CA ALA A 13 -2.01 -0.23 1.43
C ALA A 13 -2.79 1.09 1.51
N TYR A 14 -4.08 1.05 1.81
CA TYR A 14 -4.89 2.26 1.99
C TYR A 14 -4.42 3.08 3.19
N VAL A 15 -4.15 2.44 4.33
CA VAL A 15 -3.72 3.15 5.53
C VAL A 15 -2.35 3.79 5.30
N THR A 16 -1.38 3.09 4.71
CA THR A 16 -0.06 3.69 4.37
C THR A 16 -0.18 4.82 3.35
N GLY A 17 -0.99 4.64 2.30
CA GLY A 17 -1.18 5.65 1.25
C GLY A 17 -1.85 6.93 1.76
N VAL A 18 -2.92 6.80 2.57
CA VAL A 18 -3.60 7.96 3.18
C VAL A 18 -2.68 8.72 4.12
N LEU A 19 -1.88 8.00 4.92
CA LEU A 19 -0.95 8.62 5.85
C LEU A 19 0.17 9.38 5.12
N LEU A 20 0.64 8.89 3.97
CA LEU A 20 1.55 9.62 3.08
C LEU A 20 0.94 10.89 2.52
N VAL A 21 -0.31 10.84 2.06
CA VAL A 21 -1.00 12.03 1.53
C VAL A 21 -1.14 13.08 2.63
N LEU A 22 -1.53 12.69 3.84
CA LEU A 22 -1.60 13.58 4.99
C LEU A 22 -0.24 14.17 5.36
N LEU A 23 0.84 13.37 5.28
CA LEU A 23 2.20 13.84 5.55
C LEU A 23 2.64 14.92 4.55
N VAL A 24 2.35 14.70 3.26
CA VAL A 24 2.68 15.65 2.19
C VAL A 24 1.87 16.93 2.32
N LEU A 25 0.56 16.83 2.62
CA LEU A 25 -0.27 18.00 2.90
C LEU A 25 0.23 18.78 4.13
N GLY A 26 0.66 18.07 5.18
CA GLY A 26 1.27 18.67 6.36
C GLY A 26 2.60 19.37 6.06
N MET A 27 3.44 18.78 5.21
CA MET A 27 4.69 19.40 4.73
C MET A 27 4.42 20.66 3.91
N ILE A 28 3.42 20.64 3.03
CA ILE A 28 2.99 21.84 2.29
C ILE A 28 2.49 22.90 3.27
N GLY A 29 1.64 22.55 4.24
CA GLY A 29 1.18 23.51 5.25
C GLY A 29 2.31 24.10 6.10
N LYS A 30 3.30 23.29 6.47
CA LYS A 30 4.47 23.74 7.23
C LYS A 30 5.40 24.64 6.41
N TYR A 31 5.81 24.21 5.22
CA TYR A 31 6.87 24.89 4.45
C TYR A 31 6.35 25.93 3.45
N VAL A 32 5.09 25.85 3.03
CA VAL A 32 4.48 26.80 2.08
C VAL A 32 3.57 27.81 2.79
N LEU A 33 2.90 27.41 3.88
CA LEU A 33 1.98 28.27 4.62
C LEU A 33 2.51 28.72 5.99
N ASP A 34 3.75 28.36 6.36
CA ASP A 34 4.44 28.71 7.62
C ASP A 34 3.60 28.42 8.88
N LEU A 35 2.79 27.35 8.83
CA LEU A 35 1.94 26.94 9.94
C LEU A 35 2.77 26.17 10.98
N ASP A 36 3.22 26.85 12.03
CA ASP A 36 3.99 26.24 13.12
C ASP A 36 3.29 25.03 13.76
N GLY A 37 1.95 25.05 13.84
CA GLY A 37 1.15 23.92 14.34
C GLY A 37 1.25 22.65 13.49
N ALA A 38 1.72 22.73 12.25
CA ALA A 38 1.93 21.58 11.37
C ALA A 38 3.24 20.83 11.67
N ALA A 39 4.15 21.40 12.47
CA ALA A 39 5.45 20.81 12.78
C ALA A 39 5.35 19.53 13.64
N ASP A 40 4.57 19.57 14.72
CA ASP A 40 4.36 18.38 15.56
C ASP A 40 3.53 17.31 14.82
N PHE A 41 2.53 17.75 14.05
CA PHE A 41 1.73 16.85 13.23
C PHE A 41 2.58 16.10 12.19
N THR A 42 3.41 16.79 11.41
CA THR A 42 4.31 16.15 10.42
C THR A 42 5.33 15.22 11.06
N ARG A 43 5.80 15.52 12.27
CA ARG A 43 6.71 14.65 13.01
C ARG A 43 6.03 13.34 13.44
N VAL A 44 4.82 13.41 14.00
CA VAL A 44 4.08 12.20 14.40
C VAL A 44 3.70 11.35 13.18
N VAL A 45 3.20 12.00 12.13
CA VAL A 45 2.76 11.34 10.90
C VAL A 45 3.94 10.68 10.18
N SER A 46 5.13 11.30 10.15
CA SER A 46 6.31 10.69 9.52
C SER A 46 6.79 9.43 10.25
N VAL A 47 6.83 9.46 11.59
CA VAL A 47 7.18 8.29 12.41
C VAL A 47 6.17 7.17 12.23
N ALA A 48 4.86 7.49 12.26
CA ALA A 48 3.80 6.52 12.04
C ALA A 48 3.89 5.89 10.65
N HIS A 49 4.14 6.71 9.61
CA HIS A 49 4.28 6.22 8.24
C HIS A 49 5.48 5.26 8.11
N GLY A 50 6.64 5.62 8.68
CA GLY A 50 7.83 4.77 8.62
C GLY A 50 7.56 3.35 9.13
N TRP A 51 6.93 3.22 10.30
CA TRP A 51 6.56 1.91 10.85
C TRP A 51 5.50 1.18 10.02
N LEU A 52 4.45 1.88 9.60
CA LEU A 52 3.42 1.29 8.76
C LEU A 52 3.95 0.84 7.38
N TYR A 53 4.93 1.55 6.84
CA TYR A 53 5.59 1.20 5.58
C TYR A 53 6.36 -0.12 5.70
N VAL A 54 7.07 -0.34 6.82
CA VAL A 54 7.74 -1.63 7.08
C VAL A 54 6.73 -2.78 7.09
N VAL A 55 5.58 -2.61 7.77
CA VAL A 55 4.53 -3.63 7.78
C VAL A 55 3.96 -3.84 6.38
N TYR A 56 3.73 -2.77 5.62
CA TYR A 56 3.31 -2.85 4.21
C TYR A 56 4.30 -3.63 3.36
N LEU A 57 5.61 -3.39 3.48
CA LEU A 57 6.66 -4.11 2.75
C LEU A 57 6.60 -5.62 2.99
N VAL A 58 6.41 -6.04 4.24
CA VAL A 58 6.27 -7.46 4.59
C VAL A 58 5.07 -8.08 3.88
N PHE A 59 3.91 -7.42 3.92
CA PHE A 59 2.71 -7.93 3.24
C PHE A 59 2.83 -7.89 1.71
N ALA A 60 3.43 -6.84 1.14
CA ALA A 60 3.66 -6.73 -0.29
C ALA A 60 4.62 -7.82 -0.79
N PHE A 61 5.67 -8.13 -0.02
CA PHE A 61 6.61 -9.19 -0.31
C PHE A 61 5.97 -10.58 -0.19
N ASP A 62 5.20 -10.85 0.87
CA ASP A 62 4.45 -12.10 1.04
C ASP A 62 3.47 -12.32 -0.11
N LEU A 63 2.73 -11.28 -0.50
CA LEU A 63 1.77 -11.33 -1.59
C LEU A 63 2.44 -11.56 -2.94
N GLY A 64 3.51 -10.82 -3.26
CA GLY A 64 4.23 -10.98 -4.52
C GLY A 64 4.93 -12.33 -4.64
N SER A 65 5.44 -12.86 -3.53
CA SER A 65 6.01 -14.22 -3.45
C SER A 65 4.93 -15.28 -3.71
N LYS A 66 3.77 -15.18 -3.07
CA LYS A 66 2.63 -16.11 -3.28
C LYS A 66 2.01 -15.98 -4.67
N ALA A 67 1.95 -14.77 -5.23
CA ALA A 67 1.41 -14.51 -6.56
C ALA A 67 2.40 -14.83 -7.70
N LYS A 68 3.63 -15.25 -7.36
CA LYS A 68 4.75 -15.53 -8.28
C LYS A 68 5.01 -14.38 -9.25
N TRP A 69 5.00 -13.15 -8.75
CA TRP A 69 5.28 -11.99 -9.58
C TRP A 69 6.77 -11.90 -9.93
N PRO A 70 7.11 -11.41 -11.14
CA PRO A 70 8.50 -11.17 -11.50
C PRO A 70 9.07 -10.05 -10.61
N VAL A 71 10.33 -10.17 -10.19
CA VAL A 71 11.04 -9.25 -9.27
C VAL A 71 10.88 -7.75 -9.64
N PRO A 72 10.91 -7.34 -10.93
CA PRO A 72 10.67 -5.95 -11.30
C PRO A 72 9.29 -5.43 -10.90
N LYS A 73 8.25 -6.27 -11.01
CA LYS A 73 6.89 -5.91 -10.62
C LYS A 73 6.77 -5.78 -9.11
N LEU A 74 7.43 -6.67 -8.36
CA LEU A 74 7.49 -6.58 -6.90
C LEU A 74 8.17 -5.28 -6.46
N LEU A 75 9.36 -4.98 -6.98
CA LEU A 75 10.08 -3.73 -6.72
C LEU A 75 9.22 -2.50 -7.04
N TRP A 76 8.49 -2.53 -8.15
CA TRP A 76 7.60 -1.42 -8.52
C TRP A 76 6.45 -1.21 -7.55
N VAL A 77 5.88 -2.30 -7.02
CA VAL A 77 4.85 -2.24 -5.99
C VAL A 77 5.40 -1.68 -4.68
N LEU A 78 6.59 -2.13 -4.27
CA LEU A 78 7.26 -1.64 -3.07
C LEU A 78 7.55 -0.13 -3.18
N LEU A 79 8.13 0.31 -4.30
CA LEU A 79 8.45 1.72 -4.55
C LEU A 79 7.20 2.60 -4.70
N ALA A 80 6.11 2.07 -5.25
CA ALA A 80 4.86 2.84 -5.32
C ALA A 80 4.32 3.20 -3.94
N GLY A 81 4.66 2.44 -2.90
CA GLY A 81 4.30 2.72 -1.51
C GLY A 81 4.98 3.95 -0.90
N THR A 82 5.97 4.57 -1.57
CA THR A 82 6.62 5.82 -1.14
C THR A 82 6.16 7.05 -1.92
N VAL A 83 5.43 6.86 -3.03
CA VAL A 83 4.91 7.94 -3.86
C VAL A 83 3.42 8.13 -3.54
N PRO A 84 3.00 9.30 -3.02
CA PRO A 84 1.69 9.50 -2.41
C PRO A 84 0.51 9.18 -3.34
N THR A 85 0.63 9.43 -4.64
CA THR A 85 -0.41 9.12 -5.62
C THR A 85 -0.25 7.75 -6.27
N ALA A 86 0.99 7.27 -6.42
CA ALA A 86 1.25 5.99 -7.09
C ALA A 86 0.79 4.79 -6.24
N ALA A 87 0.84 4.89 -4.91
CA ALA A 87 0.35 3.86 -3.99
C ALA A 87 -1.11 3.48 -4.29
N PHE A 88 -1.98 4.47 -4.55
CA PHE A 88 -3.40 4.23 -4.86
C PHE A 88 -3.61 3.60 -6.23
N PHE A 89 -2.86 4.05 -7.26
CA PHE A 89 -2.94 3.47 -8.59
C PHE A 89 -2.48 2.01 -8.61
N VAL A 90 -1.38 1.72 -7.92
CA VAL A 90 -0.83 0.38 -7.83
C VAL A 90 -1.72 -0.54 -6.99
N GLU A 91 -2.27 -0.07 -5.87
CA GLU A 91 -3.26 -0.83 -5.10
C GLU A 91 -4.45 -1.23 -5.98
N ARG A 92 -5.02 -0.27 -6.73
CA ARG A 92 -6.18 -0.52 -7.57
C ARG A 92 -5.90 -1.54 -8.68
N LYS A 93 -4.71 -1.47 -9.28
CA LYS A 93 -4.25 -2.40 -10.32
C LYS A 93 -4.02 -3.80 -9.76
N VAL A 94 -3.33 -3.88 -8.62
CA VAL A 94 -3.02 -5.13 -7.92
C VAL A 94 -4.29 -5.82 -7.42
N SER A 95 -5.21 -5.07 -6.81
CA SER A 95 -6.49 -5.58 -6.32
C SER A 95 -7.31 -6.21 -7.45
N ARG A 96 -7.37 -5.57 -8.63
CA ARG A 96 -8.07 -6.12 -9.81
C ARG A 96 -7.45 -7.41 -10.35
N GLU A 97 -6.11 -7.44 -10.48
CA GLU A 97 -5.41 -8.65 -10.93
C GLU A 97 -5.54 -9.82 -9.94
N LEU A 98 -5.60 -9.52 -8.64
CA LEU A 98 -5.73 -10.56 -7.63
C LEU A 98 -7.17 -11.04 -7.47
N GLU A 99 -8.16 -10.18 -7.69
CA GLU A 99 -9.57 -10.55 -7.73
C GLU A 99 -9.87 -11.54 -8.89
N SER A 100 -9.23 -11.35 -10.05
CA SER A 100 -9.34 -12.33 -11.14
C SER A 100 -8.71 -13.67 -10.78
N LYS A 101 -7.51 -13.67 -10.15
CA LYS A 101 -6.84 -14.90 -9.72
C LYS A 101 -7.55 -15.63 -8.58
N VAL A 102 -8.21 -14.92 -7.67
CA VAL A 102 -9.06 -15.52 -6.62
C VAL A 102 -10.31 -16.17 -7.22
N THR A 103 -10.84 -15.60 -8.30
CA THR A 103 -12.01 -16.14 -9.01
C THR A 103 -11.66 -17.38 -9.84
N GLU A 104 -10.50 -17.39 -10.51
CA GLU A 104 -9.98 -18.58 -11.21
C GLU A 104 -9.69 -19.74 -10.25
N ASP A 105 -9.06 -19.48 -9.11
CA ASP A 105 -8.74 -20.49 -8.09
C ASP A 105 -10.02 -21.07 -7.44
N ALA A 106 -11.07 -20.25 -7.28
CA ALA A 106 -12.39 -20.72 -6.81
C ALA A 106 -13.13 -21.55 -7.88
N GLY A 107 -12.99 -21.21 -9.16
CA GLY A 107 -13.56 -21.98 -10.27
C GLY A 107 -12.87 -23.33 -10.50
N ALA A 108 -11.58 -23.43 -10.21
CA ALA A 108 -10.82 -24.68 -10.29
C ALA A 108 -11.17 -25.66 -9.15
N VAL A 109 -11.39 -25.16 -7.93
CA VAL A 109 -11.82 -25.98 -6.78
C VAL A 109 -13.27 -26.46 -6.90
N ALA A 110 -14.15 -25.68 -7.53
CA ALA A 110 -15.53 -26.09 -7.80
C ALA A 110 -15.67 -27.10 -8.97
N LYS A 111 -14.60 -27.34 -9.74
CA LYS A 111 -14.54 -28.33 -10.83
C LYS A 111 -13.76 -29.60 -10.46
N ALA A 112 -13.23 -29.69 -9.24
CA ALA A 112 -12.46 -30.83 -8.74
C ALA A 112 -13.31 -31.75 -7.87
#